data_AF-A0A8S1NZM3-F1
#
_entry.id   AF-A0A8S1NZM3-F1
#
_cell.length_a   1.000
_cell.length_b   1.000
_cell.length_c   1.000
_cell.angle_alpha   90.00
_cell.angle_beta   90.00
_cell.angle_gamma   90.00
#
_symmetry.space_group_name_H-M   'P 1'
#
loop_
_entity.id
_entity.type
_entity.pdbx_description
1 polymer ?
#
loop_
_entity_poly.entity_id
_entity_poly.type
_entity_poly.pdbx_seq_one_letter_code
_entity_poly.pdbx_strand_id
1 'polypeptide(L)'
;MDNPKKEHSYTYWVKHDPNHPKIDCQPKKVEDPSQVQQPQTIGSQWNVSGTWEEKKVPMNEIKKSLENIIGMKIGQTKISAVESVEGEAHLYLSRGKKRMGYHLKITYALEDNGQIKYTDFTDDGDRDYLLEDVNDETVKHQIEELHDITKQYVEVFKN
;
A
#
# COMPACT_ATOMS: atom_id res chain seq x y z
N MET A 1 14.18 59.98 22.46
CA MET A 1 14.59 59.88 21.04
C MET A 1 14.57 58.42 20.67
N ASP A 2 13.93 58.14 19.55
CA ASP A 2 13.29 56.89 19.20
C ASP A 2 14.24 55.73 18.93
N ASN A 3 13.86 54.54 19.40
CA ASN A 3 14.53 53.28 19.10
C ASN A 3 14.21 52.90 17.64
N PRO A 4 15.18 52.78 16.72
CA PRO A 4 14.88 52.50 15.33
C PRO A 4 14.29 51.09 15.20
N LYS A 5 13.04 51.01 14.70
CA LYS A 5 12.36 49.76 14.39
C LYS A 5 13.23 48.95 13.42
N LYS A 6 13.54 47.70 13.77
CA LYS A 6 14.17 46.75 12.83
C LYS A 6 13.16 46.45 11.73
N GLU A 7 13.32 47.08 10.57
CA GLU A 7 12.59 46.69 9.37
C GLU A 7 13.04 45.29 8.96
N HIS A 8 12.13 44.33 9.05
CA HIS A 8 12.30 43.02 8.45
C HIS A 8 12.12 43.16 6.93
N SER A 9 13.15 43.63 6.22
CA SER A 9 13.14 43.62 4.76
C SER A 9 13.42 42.19 4.27
N TYR A 10 12.35 41.45 3.98
CA TYR A 10 12.41 40.23 3.20
C TYR A 10 12.91 40.60 1.80
N THR A 11 14.22 40.64 1.63
CA THR A 11 14.86 41.00 0.37
C THR A 11 14.83 39.77 -0.52
N TYR A 12 13.79 39.67 -1.34
CA TYR A 12 13.65 38.62 -2.34
C TYR A 12 14.81 38.74 -3.35
N TRP A 13 15.84 37.90 -3.17
CA TRP A 13 16.71 37.38 -4.23
C TRP A 13 17.25 38.42 -5.22
N VAL A 14 18.18 39.26 -4.76
CA VAL A 14 19.43 39.70 -5.45
C VAL A 14 19.39 39.84 -6.98
N LYS A 15 18.34 40.46 -7.54
CA LYS A 15 18.31 40.82 -8.98
C LYS A 15 19.00 42.14 -9.30
N HIS A 16 19.29 42.97 -8.28
CA HIS A 16 19.74 44.36 -8.47
C HIS A 16 21.00 44.75 -7.69
N ASP A 17 21.73 43.79 -7.10
CA ASP A 17 23.02 44.08 -6.47
C ASP A 17 24.10 44.20 -7.57
N PRO A 18 24.73 45.38 -7.75
CA PRO A 18 25.76 45.58 -8.76
C PRO A 18 27.05 44.80 -8.49
N ASN A 19 27.27 44.35 -7.26
CA ASN A 19 28.43 43.54 -6.86
C ASN A 19 28.15 42.03 -6.90
N HIS A 20 26.90 41.62 -7.19
CA HIS A 20 26.60 40.20 -7.32
C HIS A 20 27.14 39.67 -8.66
N PRO A 21 27.94 38.60 -8.65
CA PRO A 21 28.43 38.00 -9.88
C PRO A 21 27.24 37.58 -10.74
N LYS A 22 27.13 38.15 -11.94
CA LYS A 22 26.12 37.76 -12.92
C LYS A 22 26.48 36.36 -13.42
N ILE A 23 25.92 35.33 -12.79
CA ILE A 23 26.04 33.96 -13.29
C ILE A 23 25.25 33.90 -14.59
N ASP A 24 25.93 33.55 -15.67
CA ASP A 24 25.27 33.29 -16.95
C ASP A 24 24.46 32.01 -16.85
N CYS A 25 23.16 32.16 -16.65
CA CYS A 25 22.20 31.06 -16.57
C CYS A 25 21.76 30.55 -17.95
N GLN A 26 22.38 31.01 -19.04
CA GLN A 26 21.99 30.56 -20.38
C GLN A 26 22.41 29.10 -20.59
N PRO A 27 21.58 28.29 -21.28
CA PRO A 27 21.93 26.93 -21.63
C PRO A 27 23.16 26.91 -22.54
N LYS A 28 24.22 26.21 -22.11
CA LYS A 28 25.41 25.98 -22.94
C LYS A 28 25.27 24.66 -23.68
N LYS A 29 25.60 24.67 -24.98
CA LYS A 29 25.65 23.45 -25.77
C LYS A 29 26.80 22.57 -25.23
N VAL A 30 26.48 21.35 -24.84
CA VAL A 30 27.47 20.36 -24.42
C VAL A 30 28.15 19.80 -25.67
N GLU A 31 29.49 19.82 -25.70
CA GLU A 31 30.28 19.36 -26.85
C GLU A 31 30.44 17.83 -26.87
N ASP A 32 30.48 17.20 -25.70
CA ASP A 32 30.63 15.75 -25.55
C ASP A 32 29.29 15.11 -25.14
N PRO A 33 28.66 14.31 -26.01
CA PRO A 33 27.39 13.65 -25.71
C PRO A 33 27.48 12.65 -24.55
N SER A 34 28.68 12.17 -24.16
CA SER A 34 28.86 11.27 -23.02
C SER A 34 28.67 11.98 -21.66
N GLN A 35 28.84 13.31 -21.60
CA GLN A 35 28.63 14.09 -20.38
C GLN A 35 27.14 14.26 -20.02
N VAL A 36 26.24 13.98 -20.97
CA VAL A 36 24.78 14.07 -20.79
C VAL A 36 24.14 12.68 -20.74
N GLN A 37 24.92 11.62 -20.90
CA GLN A 37 24.44 10.24 -20.75
C GLN A 37 24.20 9.97 -19.27
N GLN A 38 23.02 10.37 -18.78
CA GLN A 38 22.48 9.77 -17.57
C GLN A 38 22.19 8.31 -17.86
N PRO A 39 22.54 7.37 -16.95
CA PRO A 39 22.12 5.98 -17.09
C PRO A 39 20.60 5.99 -17.29
N GLN A 40 20.15 5.43 -18.42
CA GLN A 40 18.73 5.27 -18.72
C GLN A 40 18.15 4.25 -17.75
N THR A 41 17.85 4.71 -16.54
CA THR A 41 16.87 4.05 -15.69
C THR A 41 15.52 4.25 -16.38
N ILE A 42 14.71 3.21 -16.42
CA ILE A 42 13.37 3.26 -17.01
C ILE A 42 12.54 4.20 -16.11
N GLY A 43 12.48 5.49 -16.45
CA GLY A 43 11.74 6.51 -15.71
C GLY A 43 12.51 7.83 -15.52
N SER A 44 11.78 8.92 -15.27
CA SER A 44 12.38 10.19 -14.86
C SER A 44 12.98 10.08 -13.45
N GLN A 45 14.05 10.81 -13.13
CA GLN A 45 14.61 10.86 -11.75
C GLN A 45 13.59 11.31 -10.69
N TRP A 46 12.52 11.97 -11.12
CA TRP A 46 11.34 12.28 -10.30
C TRP A 46 10.62 11.01 -9.83
N ASN A 47 10.48 10.00 -10.70
CA ASN A 47 9.93 8.68 -10.36
C ASN A 47 10.89 7.86 -9.49
N VAL A 48 12.20 8.14 -9.56
CA VAL A 48 13.22 7.54 -8.67
C VAL A 48 13.18 8.15 -7.26
N SER A 49 12.59 9.34 -7.08
CA SER A 49 12.57 10.08 -5.81
C SER A 49 11.50 9.63 -4.80
N GLY A 50 10.76 8.56 -5.09
CA GLY A 50 9.76 8.00 -4.18
C GLY A 50 8.40 8.68 -4.25
N THR A 51 7.91 8.90 -5.46
CA THR A 51 6.50 9.22 -5.74
C THR A 51 5.58 8.15 -5.14
N TRP A 52 4.42 8.60 -4.67
CA TRP A 52 3.35 7.74 -4.20
C TRP A 52 2.48 7.38 -5.41
N GLU A 53 2.49 6.11 -5.80
CA GLU A 53 1.58 5.59 -6.83
C GLU A 53 0.55 4.68 -6.16
N GLU A 54 -0.71 4.88 -6.51
CA GLU A 54 -1.82 4.06 -6.04
C GLU A 54 -2.39 3.27 -7.21
N LYS A 55 -2.50 1.95 -7.03
CA LYS A 55 -3.17 1.05 -7.97
C LYS A 55 -4.27 0.30 -7.23
N LYS A 56 -5.52 0.50 -7.65
CA LYS A 56 -6.63 -0.30 -7.15
C LYS A 56 -6.46 -1.76 -7.58
N VAL A 57 -6.55 -2.68 -6.63
CA VAL A 57 -6.52 -4.12 -6.89
C VAL A 57 -7.97 -4.57 -7.13
N PRO A 58 -8.28 -5.24 -8.27
CA PRO A 58 -9.63 -5.71 -8.52
C PRO A 58 -9.99 -6.82 -7.53
N MET A 59 -11.17 -6.74 -6.91
CA MET A 59 -11.66 -7.74 -5.94
C MET A 59 -11.70 -9.17 -6.50
N ASN A 60 -11.88 -9.32 -7.82
CA ASN A 60 -11.81 -10.62 -8.48
C ASN A 60 -10.44 -11.30 -8.34
N GLU A 61 -9.35 -10.54 -8.32
CA GLU A 61 -8.00 -11.08 -8.10
C GLU A 61 -7.80 -11.47 -6.63
N ILE A 62 -8.30 -10.66 -5.69
CA ILE A 62 -8.31 -11.00 -4.26
C ILE A 62 -9.10 -12.30 -4.02
N LYS A 63 -10.32 -12.39 -4.56
CA LYS A 63 -11.18 -13.57 -4.41
C LYS A 63 -10.49 -14.83 -4.93
N LYS A 64 -9.89 -14.78 -6.12
CA LYS A 64 -9.10 -15.90 -6.68
C LYS A 64 -7.92 -16.29 -5.80
N SER A 65 -7.26 -15.32 -5.16
CA SER A 65 -6.18 -15.62 -4.22
C SER A 65 -6.70 -16.36 -2.99
N LEU A 66 -7.83 -15.90 -2.43
CA LEU A 66 -8.48 -16.51 -1.28
C LEU A 66 -9.07 -17.90 -1.56
N GLU A 67 -9.47 -18.20 -2.80
CA GLU A 67 -9.92 -19.52 -3.21
C GLU A 67 -8.85 -20.61 -3.01
N ASN A 68 -7.57 -20.26 -2.94
CA ASN A 68 -6.50 -21.22 -2.63
C ASN A 68 -6.55 -21.75 -1.18
N ILE A 69 -7.32 -21.11 -0.29
CA ILE A 69 -7.53 -21.56 1.09
C ILE A 69 -8.57 -22.71 1.15
N ILE A 70 -9.37 -22.89 0.10
CA ILE A 70 -10.40 -23.94 0.05
C ILE A 70 -9.77 -25.31 0.25
N GLY A 71 -10.38 -26.12 1.12
CA GLY A 71 -9.88 -27.43 1.53
C GLY A 71 -8.89 -27.41 2.71
N MET A 72 -8.50 -26.23 3.20
CA MET A 72 -7.75 -26.11 4.45
C MET A 72 -8.58 -26.59 5.62
N LYS A 73 -7.96 -27.39 6.49
CA LYS A 73 -8.59 -27.90 7.70
C LYS A 73 -8.50 -26.86 8.82
N ILE A 74 -9.62 -26.58 9.46
CA ILE A 74 -9.74 -25.75 10.65
C ILE A 74 -10.56 -26.52 11.68
N GLY A 75 -9.95 -26.78 12.82
CA GLY A 75 -10.47 -27.68 13.84
C GLY A 75 -10.67 -29.09 13.28
N GLN A 76 -11.91 -29.56 13.35
CA GLN A 76 -12.37 -30.81 12.76
C GLN A 76 -13.00 -30.64 11.38
N THR A 77 -13.24 -29.40 10.94
CA THR A 77 -13.92 -29.07 9.69
C THR A 77 -12.94 -28.57 8.62
N LYS A 78 -13.46 -28.30 7.42
CA LYS A 78 -12.71 -27.72 6.30
C LYS A 78 -13.46 -26.53 5.71
N ILE A 79 -12.70 -25.61 5.12
CA ILE A 79 -13.27 -24.51 4.34
C ILE A 79 -13.75 -25.07 3.00
N SER A 80 -15.06 -24.94 2.75
CA SER A 80 -15.72 -25.46 1.55
C SER A 80 -15.73 -24.43 0.42
N ALA A 81 -15.96 -23.15 0.73
CA ALA A 81 -16.04 -22.08 -0.27
C ALA A 81 -15.76 -20.69 0.32
N VAL A 82 -15.40 -19.76 -0.55
CA VAL A 82 -15.40 -18.32 -0.26
C VAL A 82 -16.70 -17.73 -0.81
N GLU A 83 -17.68 -17.48 0.07
CA GLU A 83 -19.02 -17.03 -0.33
C GLU A 83 -18.99 -15.60 -0.88
N SER A 84 -18.45 -14.67 -0.09
CA SER A 84 -18.38 -13.26 -0.44
C SER A 84 -17.04 -12.65 -0.05
N VAL A 85 -16.58 -11.73 -0.89
CA VAL A 85 -15.44 -10.85 -0.64
C VAL A 85 -15.89 -9.47 -1.08
N GLU A 86 -16.11 -8.59 -0.11
CA GLU A 86 -16.56 -7.23 -0.34
C GLU A 86 -15.58 -6.24 0.28
N GLY A 87 -15.56 -5.01 -0.23
CA GLY A 87 -14.68 -3.95 0.25
C GLY A 87 -13.73 -3.43 -0.82
N GLU A 88 -12.55 -2.98 -0.39
CA GLU A 88 -11.57 -2.37 -1.27
C GLU A 88 -10.14 -2.76 -0.90
N ALA A 89 -9.28 -2.79 -1.92
CA ALA A 89 -7.84 -3.04 -1.76
C ALA A 89 -7.05 -2.19 -2.74
N HIS A 90 -5.95 -1.65 -2.25
CA HIS A 90 -5.10 -0.70 -2.92
C HIS A 90 -3.64 -1.10 -2.73
N LEU A 91 -2.89 -1.14 -3.84
CA LEU A 91 -1.46 -1.33 -3.84
C LEU A 91 -0.81 0.05 -3.95
N TYR A 92 -0.07 0.42 -2.90
CA TYR A 92 0.69 1.66 -2.82
C TYR A 92 2.16 1.38 -3.10
N LEU A 93 2.74 2.07 -4.06
CA LEU A 93 4.18 2.12 -4.25
C LEU A 93 4.67 3.43 -3.63
N SER A 94 5.46 3.34 -2.55
CA SER A 94 6.03 4.50 -1.87
C SER A 94 7.52 4.31 -1.65
N ARG A 95 8.34 5.23 -2.18
CA ARG A 95 9.81 5.19 -2.04
C ARG A 95 10.42 3.84 -2.40
N GLY A 96 9.92 3.23 -3.48
CA GLY A 96 10.37 1.91 -3.95
C GLY A 96 9.87 0.72 -3.13
N LYS A 97 9.02 0.92 -2.13
CA LYS A 97 8.42 -0.16 -1.34
C LYS A 97 6.94 -0.32 -1.70
N LYS A 98 6.54 -1.55 -2.01
CA LYS A 98 5.13 -1.92 -2.16
C LYS A 98 4.50 -2.07 -0.77
N ARG A 99 3.38 -1.40 -0.56
CA ARG A 99 2.50 -1.50 0.60
C ARG A 99 1.11 -1.79 0.08
N MET A 100 0.31 -2.48 0.87
CA MET A 100 -1.06 -2.79 0.47
C MET A 100 -1.96 -2.33 1.60
N GLY A 101 -2.92 -1.48 1.27
CA GLY A 101 -4.01 -1.11 2.16
C GLY A 101 -5.26 -1.83 1.71
N TYR A 102 -6.01 -2.38 2.65
CA TYR A 102 -7.23 -3.09 2.34
C TYR A 102 -8.20 -3.01 3.52
N HIS A 103 -9.48 -3.01 3.19
CA HIS A 103 -10.57 -3.07 4.16
C HIS A 103 -11.61 -4.01 3.56
N LEU A 104 -11.60 -5.26 4.06
CA LEU A 104 -12.31 -6.37 3.45
C LEU A 104 -13.34 -6.96 4.42
N LYS A 105 -14.46 -7.39 3.85
CA LYS A 105 -15.46 -8.24 4.49
C LYS A 105 -15.44 -9.58 3.77
N ILE A 106 -15.12 -10.64 4.50
CA ILE A 106 -14.87 -11.96 3.91
C ILE A 106 -15.76 -12.97 4.60
N THR A 107 -16.50 -13.75 3.82
CA THR A 107 -17.30 -14.87 4.34
C THR A 107 -16.77 -16.18 3.82
N TYR A 108 -16.35 -17.06 4.74
CA TYR A 108 -15.97 -18.44 4.45
C TYR A 108 -17.10 -19.38 4.87
N ALA A 109 -17.47 -20.29 3.96
CA ALA A 109 -18.32 -21.43 4.28
C ALA A 109 -17.48 -22.62 4.73
N LEU A 110 -17.98 -23.35 5.71
CA LEU A 110 -17.40 -24.60 6.20
C LEU A 110 -18.17 -25.80 5.61
N GLU A 111 -17.57 -26.99 5.65
CA GLU A 111 -18.24 -28.23 5.20
C GLU A 111 -19.42 -28.61 6.11
N ASP A 112 -19.38 -28.24 7.40
CA ASP A 112 -20.41 -28.57 8.40
C ASP A 112 -21.56 -27.54 8.45
N ASN A 113 -21.85 -26.87 7.34
CA ASN A 113 -22.80 -25.75 7.20
C ASN A 113 -22.51 -24.49 8.03
N GLY A 114 -21.43 -24.46 8.80
CA GLY A 114 -21.00 -23.27 9.54
C GLY A 114 -20.41 -22.18 8.64
N GLN A 115 -20.38 -20.95 9.14
CA GLN A 115 -19.80 -19.80 8.44
C GLN A 115 -18.84 -19.02 9.34
N ILE A 116 -17.72 -18.59 8.77
CA ILE A 116 -16.76 -17.67 9.39
C ILE A 116 -16.86 -16.34 8.63
N LYS A 117 -17.37 -15.31 9.30
CA LYS A 117 -17.56 -13.98 8.74
C LYS A 117 -16.57 -13.01 9.35
N TYR A 118 -15.67 -12.49 8.53
CA TYR A 118 -14.84 -11.34 8.88
C TYR A 118 -15.63 -10.07 8.59
N THR A 119 -16.05 -9.39 9.66
CA THR A 119 -16.78 -8.10 9.55
C THR A 119 -15.85 -6.95 9.27
N ASP A 120 -14.62 -7.04 9.77
CA ASP A 120 -13.56 -6.10 9.47
C ASP A 120 -12.24 -6.86 9.34
N PHE A 121 -11.61 -6.77 8.17
CA PHE A 121 -10.32 -7.35 7.88
C PHE A 121 -9.46 -6.31 7.19
N THR A 122 -8.60 -5.67 7.96
CA THR A 122 -7.79 -4.52 7.55
C THR A 122 -6.29 -4.78 7.58
N ASP A 123 -5.52 -3.91 6.93
CA ASP A 123 -4.05 -3.98 6.96
C ASP A 123 -3.43 -3.44 8.25
N ASP A 124 -4.16 -2.62 9.01
CA ASP A 124 -3.72 -2.05 10.29
C ASP A 124 -3.80 -3.05 11.47
N GLY A 125 -4.48 -4.17 11.28
CA GLY A 125 -4.52 -5.27 12.24
C GLY A 125 -5.87 -5.49 12.89
N ASP A 126 -6.88 -4.70 12.57
CA ASP A 126 -8.26 -4.95 12.98
C ASP A 126 -8.83 -6.16 12.23
N ARG A 127 -9.38 -7.09 13.01
CA ARG A 127 -9.72 -8.46 12.58
C ARG A 127 -10.93 -8.97 13.33
N ASP A 128 -12.04 -8.26 13.18
CA ASP A 128 -13.29 -8.64 13.82
C ASP A 128 -13.93 -9.79 13.03
N TYR A 129 -14.28 -10.85 13.75
CA TYR A 129 -14.90 -12.04 13.17
C TYR A 129 -16.13 -12.49 13.96
N LEU A 130 -17.06 -13.09 13.23
CA LEU A 130 -18.26 -13.73 13.73
C LEU A 130 -18.28 -15.17 13.25
N LEU A 131 -18.58 -16.08 14.17
CA LEU A 131 -18.79 -17.49 13.88
C LEU A 131 -20.29 -17.77 13.94
N GLU A 132 -20.87 -18.17 12.82
CA GLU A 132 -22.27 -18.57 12.73
C GLU A 132 -22.36 -20.08 12.51
N ASP A 133 -23.20 -20.75 13.30
CA ASP A 133 -23.47 -22.19 13.20
C ASP A 133 -22.21 -23.09 13.27
N VAL A 134 -21.17 -22.62 13.96
CA VAL A 134 -19.94 -23.38 14.20
C VAL A 134 -20.06 -24.18 15.50
N ASN A 135 -20.19 -25.50 15.37
CA ASN A 135 -20.31 -26.42 16.51
C ASN A 135 -18.97 -26.78 17.17
N ASP A 136 -17.85 -26.56 16.48
CA ASP A 136 -16.53 -26.98 16.93
C ASP A 136 -15.77 -25.83 17.61
N GLU A 137 -15.48 -25.99 18.90
CA GLU A 137 -14.73 -25.00 19.68
C GLU A 137 -13.26 -24.88 19.25
N THR A 138 -12.70 -25.91 18.61
CA THR A 138 -11.30 -25.89 18.14
C THR A 138 -11.08 -24.90 17.00
N VAL A 139 -12.13 -24.53 16.27
CA VAL A 139 -12.11 -23.46 15.26
C VAL A 139 -11.66 -22.14 15.90
N LYS A 140 -12.07 -21.83 17.14
CA LYS A 140 -11.67 -20.60 17.82
C LYS A 140 -10.18 -20.55 18.12
N HIS A 141 -9.56 -21.70 18.37
CA HIS A 141 -8.12 -21.78 18.66
C HIS A 141 -7.27 -21.66 17.40
N GLN A 142 -7.78 -22.13 16.26
CA GLN A 142 -7.08 -22.08 14.97
C GLN A 142 -7.46 -20.87 14.11
N ILE A 143 -8.32 -19.98 14.63
CA ILE A 143 -8.74 -18.80 13.89
C ILE A 143 -7.55 -17.88 13.60
N GLU A 144 -6.61 -17.73 14.54
CA GLU A 144 -5.40 -16.93 14.35
C GLU A 144 -4.53 -17.45 13.20
N GLU A 145 -4.39 -18.78 13.08
CA GLU A 145 -3.67 -19.39 11.97
C GLU A 145 -4.39 -19.12 10.64
N LEU A 146 -5.72 -19.21 10.61
CA LEU A 146 -6.51 -18.81 9.44
C LEU A 146 -6.27 -17.34 9.09
N HIS A 147 -6.26 -16.43 10.07
CA HIS A 147 -6.03 -15.02 9.82
C HIS A 147 -4.68 -14.77 9.16
N ASP A 148 -3.61 -15.37 9.67
CA ASP A 148 -2.27 -15.17 9.12
C ASP A 148 -2.16 -15.72 7.69
N ILE A 149 -2.83 -16.85 7.43
CA ILE A 149 -2.92 -17.43 6.09
C ILE A 149 -3.74 -16.53 5.15
N THR A 150 -4.92 -16.08 5.58
CA THR A 150 -5.76 -15.14 4.82
C THR A 150 -4.99 -13.87 4.50
N LYS A 151 -4.25 -13.33 5.48
CA LYS A 151 -3.37 -12.17 5.27
C LYS A 151 -2.31 -12.46 4.22
N GLN A 152 -1.65 -13.61 4.27
CA GLN A 152 -0.65 -14.00 3.28
C GLN A 152 -1.25 -14.03 1.86
N TYR A 153 -2.45 -14.57 1.69
CA TYR A 153 -3.12 -14.64 0.39
C TYR A 153 -3.63 -13.28 -0.10
N VAL A 154 -4.09 -12.42 0.80
CA VAL A 154 -4.47 -11.04 0.46
C VAL A 154 -3.21 -10.28 0.03
N GLU A 155 -2.10 -10.42 0.74
CA GLU A 155 -0.84 -9.69 0.52
C GLU A 155 0.07 -10.22 -0.61
N VAL A 156 -0.39 -11.20 -1.41
CA VAL A 156 0.37 -11.76 -2.54
C VAL A 156 0.88 -10.69 -3.50
N PHE A 157 0.14 -9.59 -3.66
CA PHE A 157 0.49 -8.48 -4.56
C PHE A 157 1.65 -7.59 -4.07
N LYS A 158 2.10 -7.76 -2.81
CA LYS A 158 3.27 -7.06 -2.27
C LYS A 158 4.59 -7.61 -2.82
N ASN A 159 4.61 -8.87 -3.29
CA ASN A 159 5.83 -9.54 -3.76
C ASN A 159 6.24 -9.13 -5.19
#